data_AF-A0A7G8GX65-F1
#
_entry.id   AF-A0A7G8GX65-F1
#
_cell.length_a   1.000
_cell.length_b   1.000
_cell.length_c   1.000
_cell.angle_alpha   90.00
_cell.angle_beta   90.00
_cell.angle_gamma   90.00
#
_symmetry.space_group_name_H-M   'P 1'
#
loop_
_entity.id
_entity.type
_entity.pdbx_description
1 polymer ?
#
loop_
_entity_poly.entity_id
_entity_poly.type
_entity_poly.pdbx_seq_one_letter_code
_entity_poly.pdbx_strand_id
1 'polypeptide(L)'
;MPLPQILDTGDGVTIDRDLALEATHHILIAMKLVLELPTLRDELHLDLADQHVSEILGGDHWRPIAHELVNAALEQEASNG
;
A
#
# COMPACT_ATOMS: atom_id res chain seq x y z
N MET A 1 1.85 13.16 -3.28
CA MET A 1 1.72 13.54 -4.71
C MET A 1 0.77 12.55 -5.37
N PRO A 2 -0.07 12.90 -6.34
CA PRO A 2 -0.99 11.90 -6.93
C PRO A 2 -0.20 10.76 -7.57
N LEU A 3 -0.57 9.52 -7.27
CA LEU A 3 0.05 8.31 -7.83
C LEU A 3 -0.10 8.30 -9.37
N PRO A 4 0.99 8.19 -10.14
CA PRO A 4 0.92 8.08 -11.59
C PRO A 4 0.26 6.76 -12.00
N GLN A 5 -0.40 6.70 -13.17
CA GLN A 5 -1.08 5.49 -13.64
C GLN A 5 -0.11 4.32 -13.85
N ILE A 6 1.14 4.63 -14.20
CA ILE A 6 2.21 3.66 -14.38
C ILE A 6 3.26 3.96 -13.31
N LEU A 7 3.50 2.99 -12.44
CA LEU A 7 4.59 3.01 -11.47
C LEU A 7 5.78 2.31 -12.11
N ASP A 8 6.85 3.05 -12.39
CA ASP A 8 8.13 2.48 -12.83
C ASP A 8 8.85 1.93 -11.60
N THR A 9 9.20 0.63 -11.57
CA THR A 9 9.88 -0.03 -10.44
C THR A 9 11.41 0.06 -10.48
N GLY A 10 11.97 0.86 -11.40
CA GLY A 10 13.41 1.18 -11.46
C GLY A 10 14.31 0.07 -12.05
N ASP A 11 13.74 -1.10 -12.33
CA ASP A 11 14.39 -2.26 -12.95
C ASP A 11 13.91 -2.49 -14.41
N GLY A 12 13.18 -1.53 -14.97
CA GLY A 12 12.57 -1.63 -16.30
C GLY A 12 11.23 -2.36 -16.30
N VAL A 13 10.71 -2.74 -15.12
CA VAL A 13 9.34 -3.22 -14.95
C VAL A 13 8.44 -2.05 -14.58
N THR A 14 7.18 -2.13 -15.01
CA THR A 14 6.16 -1.15 -14.67
C THR A 14 4.93 -1.84 -14.11
N ILE A 15 4.31 -1.24 -13.10
CA ILE A 15 3.08 -1.73 -12.48
C ILE A 15 1.97 -0.72 -12.76
N ASP A 16 0.82 -1.21 -13.21
CA ASP A 16 -0.39 -0.39 -13.30
C ASP A 16 -0.86 0.00 -11.88
N ARG A 17 -1.16 1.27 -11.68
CA ARG A 17 -1.55 1.81 -10.37
C ARG A 17 -2.76 1.10 -9.79
N ASP A 18 -3.75 0.78 -10.61
CA ASP A 18 -5.00 0.22 -10.11
C ASP A 18 -4.76 -1.23 -9.65
N LEU A 19 -3.88 -1.97 -10.34
CA LEU A 19 -3.37 -3.26 -9.87
C LEU A 19 -2.56 -3.12 -8.57
N ALA A 20 -1.70 -2.12 -8.46
CA ALA A 20 -0.93 -1.87 -7.24
C ALA A 20 -1.84 -1.53 -6.05
N LEU A 21 -2.90 -0.74 -6.28
CA LEU A 21 -3.90 -0.41 -5.27
C LEU A 21 -4.70 -1.63 -4.83
N GLU A 22 -5.13 -2.47 -5.77
CA GLU A 22 -5.83 -3.71 -5.45
C GLU A 22 -4.94 -4.66 -4.65
N ALA A 23 -3.69 -4.85 -5.04
CA ALA A 23 -2.73 -5.66 -4.28
C ALA A 23 -2.51 -5.09 -2.87
N THR A 24 -2.33 -3.77 -2.76
CA THR A 24 -2.19 -3.06 -1.48
C THR A 24 -3.40 -3.29 -0.59
N HIS A 25 -4.62 -3.14 -1.11
CA HIS A 25 -5.85 -3.40 -0.36
C HIS A 25 -5.88 -4.83 0.22
N HIS A 26 -5.55 -5.85 -0.58
CA HIS A 26 -5.50 -7.23 -0.08
C HIS A 26 -4.44 -7.44 1.01
N ILE A 27 -3.28 -6.78 0.88
CA ILE A 27 -2.23 -6.80 1.92
C ILE A 27 -2.75 -6.20 3.22
N LEU A 28 -3.42 -5.03 3.16
CA LEU A 28 -3.98 -4.37 4.34
C LEU A 28 -5.07 -5.21 5.02
N ILE A 29 -5.93 -5.89 4.24
CA ILE A 29 -6.91 -6.84 4.77
C ILE A 29 -6.20 -7.99 5.50
N ALA A 30 -5.19 -8.60 4.88
CA ALA A 30 -4.45 -9.71 5.48
C ALA A 30 -3.75 -9.28 6.79
N MET A 31 -3.16 -8.08 6.82
CA MET A 31 -2.53 -7.52 8.02
C MET A 31 -3.54 -7.31 9.16
N LYS A 32 -4.72 -6.72 8.86
CA LYS A 32 -5.80 -6.55 9.84
C LYS A 32 -6.24 -7.89 10.45
N LEU A 33 -6.35 -8.93 9.63
CA LEU A 33 -6.72 -10.28 10.08
C LEU A 33 -5.65 -10.90 10.98
N VAL A 34 -4.37 -10.81 10.60
CA VAL A 34 -3.25 -11.41 11.37
C VAL A 34 -3.02 -10.69 12.70
N LEU A 35 -3.18 -9.37 12.72
CA LEU A 35 -2.96 -8.54 13.91
C LEU A 35 -4.23 -8.39 14.77
N GLU A 36 -5.35 -8.93 14.32
CA GLU A 36 -6.68 -8.78 14.95
C GLU A 36 -7.08 -7.31 15.18
N LEU A 37 -6.74 -6.45 14.21
CA LEU A 37 -6.97 -5.01 14.29
C LEU A 37 -8.20 -4.59 13.47
N PRO A 38 -9.04 -3.67 14.00
CA PRO A 38 -10.16 -3.12 13.24
C PRO A 38 -9.70 -2.14 12.15
N THR A 39 -8.51 -1.54 12.29
CA THR A 39 -7.93 -0.57 11.36
C THR A 39 -6.41 -0.52 11.50
N LEU A 40 -5.73 -0.03 10.46
CA LEU A 40 -4.27 0.18 10.44
C LEU A 40 -3.89 1.67 10.50
N ARG A 41 -4.82 2.55 10.89
CA ARG A 41 -4.65 4.01 10.79
C ARG A 41 -3.77 4.64 11.87
N ASP A 42 -3.38 3.90 12.91
CA ASP A 42 -2.39 4.38 13.87
C ASP A 42 -0.97 4.34 13.28
N GLU A 43 -0.11 5.21 13.78
CA GLU A 43 1.21 5.49 13.23
C GLU A 43 2.11 4.24 13.13
N LEU A 44 2.04 3.35 14.14
CA LEU A 44 2.85 2.13 14.16
C LEU A 44 2.40 1.15 13.06
N HIS A 45 1.09 0.92 12.91
CA HIS A 45 0.59 -0.01 11.91
C HIS A 45 0.67 0.56 10.49
N LEU A 46 0.61 1.88 10.33
CA LEU A 46 0.89 2.54 9.05
C LEU A 46 2.34 2.32 8.61
N ASP A 47 3.33 2.55 9.48
CA ASP A 47 4.75 2.32 9.12
C ASP A 47 5.01 0.84 8.79
N LEU A 48 4.36 -0.08 9.51
CA LEU A 48 4.43 -1.51 9.20
C LEU A 48 3.80 -1.84 7.83
N ALA A 49 2.66 -1.22 7.51
CA ALA A 49 2.00 -1.41 6.22
C ALA A 49 2.85 -0.87 5.07
N ASP A 50 3.42 0.32 5.25
CA ASP A 50 4.33 0.96 4.29
C ASP A 50 5.55 0.08 4.03
N GLN A 51 6.13 -0.50 5.09
CA GLN A 51 7.25 -1.43 4.98
C GLN A 51 6.87 -2.71 4.24
N HIS A 52 5.73 -3.32 4.55
CA HIS A 52 5.32 -4.55 3.87
C HIS A 52 5.04 -4.33 2.39
N VAL A 53 4.36 -3.23 2.05
CA VAL A 53 4.07 -2.90 0.65
C VAL A 53 5.36 -2.55 -0.09
N SER A 54 6.30 -1.82 0.51
CA SER A 54 7.57 -1.49 -0.14
C SER A 54 8.42 -2.73 -0.42
N GLU A 55 8.50 -3.68 0.51
CA GLU A 55 9.18 -4.96 0.31
C GLU A 55 8.60 -5.75 -0.87
N ILE A 56 7.27 -5.78 -0.99
CA ILE A 56 6.58 -6.46 -2.11
C ILE A 56 6.85 -5.75 -3.45
N LEU A 57 6.99 -4.43 -3.44
CA LEU A 57 7.33 -3.65 -4.63
C LEU A 57 8.81 -3.77 -5.05
N GLY A 58 9.68 -4.29 -4.18
CA GLY A 58 11.11 -4.50 -4.48
C GLY A 58 12.09 -3.86 -3.48
N GLY A 59 11.60 -3.35 -2.34
CA GLY A 59 12.41 -2.95 -1.20
C GLY A 59 12.20 -1.50 -0.73
N ASP A 60 13.00 -1.09 0.26
CA ASP A 60 12.82 0.17 1.01
C ASP A 60 12.78 1.46 0.18
N HIS A 61 13.40 1.50 -1.00
CA HIS A 61 13.36 2.66 -1.88
C HIS A 61 11.95 2.96 -2.42
N TRP A 62 11.03 1.99 -2.36
CA TRP A 62 9.60 2.15 -2.67
C TRP A 62 8.78 2.71 -1.52
N ARG A 63 9.33 2.90 -0.31
CA ARG A 63 8.58 3.39 0.86
C ARG A 63 7.70 4.63 0.58
N PRO A 64 8.16 5.66 -0.16
CA PRO A 64 7.30 6.81 -0.47
C PRO A 64 6.08 6.45 -1.33
N ILE A 65 6.24 5.52 -2.26
CA ILE A 65 5.15 5.07 -3.15
C ILE A 65 4.24 4.10 -2.42
N ALA A 66 4.80 3.21 -1.61
CA ALA A 66 4.06 2.34 -0.71
C ALA A 66 3.15 3.15 0.22
N HIS A 67 3.67 4.22 0.82
CA HIS A 67 2.88 5.11 1.68
C HIS A 67 1.67 5.72 0.97
N GLU A 68 1.85 6.21 -0.25
CA GLU A 68 0.76 6.77 -1.05
C GLU A 68 -0.27 5.69 -1.46
N LEU A 69 0.18 4.46 -1.77
CA LEU A 69 -0.71 3.33 -2.05
C LEU A 69 -1.51 2.90 -0.82
N VAL A 70 -0.87 2.83 0.35
CA VAL A 70 -1.51 2.48 1.63
C VAL A 70 -2.57 3.51 1.98
N ASN A 71 -2.24 4.80 1.92
CA ASN A 71 -3.20 5.87 2.18
C ASN A 71 -4.38 5.82 1.21
N ALA A 72 -4.13 5.69 -0.09
CA ALA A 72 -5.18 5.61 -1.10
C ALA A 72 -6.11 4.40 -0.88
N ALA A 73 -5.55 3.22 -0.52
CA ALA A 73 -6.36 2.04 -0.20
C ALA A 73 -7.23 2.26 1.05
N LEU A 74 -6.69 2.87 2.11
CA LEU A 74 -7.43 3.18 3.35
C LEU A 74 -8.51 4.26 3.15
N GLU A 75 -8.34 5.17 2.19
CA GLU A 75 -9.35 6.16 1.79
C GLU A 75 -10.50 5.52 1.00
N GLN A 76 -10.19 4.56 0.12
CA GLN A 76 -11.21 3.78 -0.60
C GLN A 76 -12.06 2.95 0.36
N GLU A 77 -11.45 2.32 1.36
CA GLU A 77 -12.19 1.59 2.42
C GLU A 77 -13.18 2.50 3.14
N ALA A 78 -12.76 3.71 3.53
CA ALA A 78 -13.63 4.67 4.21
C ALA A 78 -14.76 5.24 3.34
N SER A 79 -14.60 5.20 2.01
CA SER A 79 -15.61 5.66 1.07
C SER A 79 -16.64 4.58 0.72
N ASN A 80 -16.30 3.31 0.97
CA ASN A 80 -17.12 2.14 0.65
C ASN A 80 -17.81 1.51 1.89
N GLY A 81 -17.54 2.01 3.09
CA GLY A 81 -18.14 1.59 4.37
C GLY A 81 -19.22 2.55 4.87
#